data_AF-A0A1C5G6X1-F1
#
_entry.id   AF-A0A1C5G6X1-F1
#
_cell.length_a   1.000
_cell.length_b   1.000
_cell.length_c   1.000
_cell.angle_alpha   90.00
_cell.angle_beta   90.00
_cell.angle_gamma   90.00
#
_symmetry.space_group_name_H-M   'P 1'
#
loop_
_entity.id
_entity.type
_entity.pdbx_description
1 polymer ?
#
loop_
_entity_poly.entity_id
_entity_poly.type
_entity_poly.pdbx_seq_one_letter_code
_entity_poly.pdbx_strand_id
1 'polypeptide(L)'
;MRLTETIKDLAVAPAAGYAATKVMDPISMTLYQLESDADRKREDAARPGLPYEIAVAMTLRLLGVDLHGTARQRAGMAFHYGLAISWAPVYTLLRRTTRLNPVLAGLASGAAMSLIVDEGITPALRFSAPTGSTPIATHLRGFVAHLAYGLALAAVTETAWALTRRRP
;
A
#
# COMPACT_ATOMS: atom_id res chain seq x y z
N MET A 1 -1.02 -29.59 -5.46
CA MET A 1 -2.02 -28.50 -5.52
C MET A 1 -2.79 -28.61 -6.81
N ARG A 2 -4.13 -28.61 -6.77
CA ARG A 2 -4.93 -28.66 -8.00
C ARG A 2 -4.92 -27.27 -8.65
N LEU A 3 -4.75 -27.17 -9.98
CA LEU A 3 -4.66 -25.91 -10.74
C LEU A 3 -5.78 -24.91 -10.40
N THR A 4 -6.98 -25.42 -10.17
CA THR A 4 -8.17 -24.66 -9.76
C THR A 4 -8.03 -24.00 -8.39
N GLU A 5 -7.20 -24.56 -7.51
CA GLU A 5 -6.92 -23.99 -6.20
C GLU A 5 -5.97 -22.79 -6.28
N THR A 6 -4.96 -22.89 -7.15
CA THR A 6 -4.00 -21.81 -7.43
C THR A 6 -4.69 -20.62 -8.10
N ILE A 7 -5.58 -20.85 -9.07
CA ILE A 7 -6.31 -19.78 -9.79
C ILE A 7 -7.19 -18.96 -8.83
N LYS A 8 -7.85 -19.62 -7.87
CA LYS A 8 -8.69 -18.92 -6.87
C LYS A 8 -7.84 -18.09 -5.90
N ASP A 9 -6.69 -18.60 -5.44
CA ASP A 9 -5.74 -17.80 -4.65
C ASP A 9 -5.19 -16.61 -5.45
N LEU A 10 -4.97 -16.80 -6.75
CA LEU A 10 -4.52 -15.75 -7.67
C LEU A 10 -5.52 -14.61 -7.84
N ALA A 11 -6.82 -14.87 -7.66
CA ALA A 11 -7.88 -13.85 -7.76
C ALA A 11 -8.13 -13.13 -6.42
N VAL A 12 -7.93 -13.80 -5.29
CA VAL A 12 -8.18 -13.22 -3.96
C VAL A 12 -7.17 -12.11 -3.63
N ALA A 13 -5.88 -12.33 -3.90
CA ALA A 13 -4.85 -11.35 -3.55
C ALA A 13 -5.03 -9.99 -4.27
N PRO A 14 -5.28 -9.94 -5.60
CA PRO A 14 -5.56 -8.67 -6.28
C PRO A 14 -6.83 -7.98 -5.78
N ALA A 15 -7.91 -8.74 -5.56
CA ALA A 15 -9.16 -8.18 -5.07
C ALA A 15 -8.99 -7.60 -3.65
N ALA A 16 -8.28 -8.33 -2.78
CA ALA A 16 -8.02 -7.91 -1.41
C ALA A 16 -7.10 -6.68 -1.35
N GLY A 17 -6.03 -6.64 -2.13
CA GLY A 17 -5.15 -5.48 -2.24
C GLY A 17 -5.89 -4.23 -2.74
N TYR A 18 -6.69 -4.37 -3.82
CA TYR A 18 -7.51 -3.27 -4.34
C TYR A 18 -8.52 -2.74 -3.30
N ALA A 19 -9.26 -3.64 -2.65
CA ALA A 19 -10.24 -3.27 -1.63
C ALA A 19 -9.58 -2.61 -0.42
N ALA A 20 -8.43 -3.12 0.01
CA ALA A 20 -7.67 -2.55 1.12
C ALA A 20 -7.16 -1.14 0.80
N THR A 21 -6.69 -0.87 -0.42
CA THR A 21 -6.33 0.49 -0.86
C THR A 21 -7.55 1.43 -0.81
N LYS A 22 -8.72 0.97 -1.24
CA LYS A 22 -9.96 1.77 -1.16
C LYS A 22 -10.39 2.12 0.27
N VAL A 23 -10.00 1.32 1.26
CA VAL A 23 -10.21 1.63 2.68
C VAL A 23 -9.13 2.57 3.22
N MET A 24 -7.87 2.35 2.82
CA MET A 24 -6.73 3.13 3.26
C MET A 24 -6.78 4.58 2.80
N ASP A 25 -7.07 4.84 1.52
CA ASP A 25 -6.95 6.18 0.93
C ASP A 25 -7.82 7.21 1.67
N PRO A 26 -9.13 6.97 1.95
CA PRO A 26 -9.94 7.91 2.72
C PRO A 26 -9.44 8.13 4.15
N ILE A 27 -8.97 7.08 4.82
CA ILE A 27 -8.43 7.18 6.19
C ILE A 27 -7.19 8.09 6.20
N SER A 28 -6.27 7.88 5.26
CA SER A 28 -5.09 8.74 5.11
C SER A 28 -5.51 10.19 4.85
N MET A 29 -6.49 10.43 3.96
CA MET A 29 -6.96 11.78 3.67
C MET A 29 -7.67 12.44 4.86
N THR A 30 -8.47 11.71 5.63
CA THR A 30 -9.09 12.24 6.84
C THR A 30 -8.04 12.60 7.88
N LEU A 31 -7.06 11.73 8.13
CA LEU A 31 -5.96 12.02 9.05
C LEU A 31 -5.15 13.23 8.58
N TYR A 32 -4.89 13.36 7.28
CA TYR A 32 -4.21 14.53 6.72
C TYR A 32 -4.98 15.83 7.02
N GLN A 33 -6.31 15.82 6.89
CA GLN A 33 -7.13 16.99 7.19
C GLN A 33 -7.17 17.36 8.68
N LEU A 34 -6.93 16.38 9.56
CA LEU A 34 -6.85 16.59 11.02
C LEU A 34 -5.48 17.08 11.49
N GLU A 35 -4.45 17.01 10.65
CA GLU A 35 -3.12 17.53 10.97
C GLU A 35 -3.12 19.05 11.11
N SER A 36 -2.18 19.54 11.93
CA SER A 36 -1.98 20.97 12.12
C SER A 36 -1.62 21.65 10.79
N ASP A 37 -2.05 22.89 10.59
CA ASP A 37 -1.69 23.66 9.39
C ASP A 37 -0.18 23.82 9.24
N ALA A 38 0.55 23.90 10.35
CA ALA A 38 2.01 24.00 10.35
C ALA A 38 2.67 22.71 9.84
N ASP A 39 2.19 21.54 10.26
CA ASP A 39 2.71 20.25 9.79
C ASP A 39 2.40 20.05 8.31
N ARG A 40 1.16 20.29 7.88
CA ARG A 40 0.79 20.18 6.47
C ARG A 40 1.62 21.07 5.56
N LYS A 41 1.82 22.34 5.94
CA LYS A 41 2.67 23.26 5.17
C LYS A 41 4.11 22.79 5.08
N ARG A 42 4.67 22.23 6.16
CA ARG A 42 6.03 21.67 6.16
C ARG A 42 6.11 20.43 5.27
N GLU A 43 5.13 19.54 5.36
CA GLU A 43 5.08 18.35 4.51
C GLU A 43 4.94 18.74 3.03
N ASP A 44 4.00 19.61 2.68
CA ASP A 44 3.78 20.06 1.30
C ASP A 44 4.99 20.78 0.71
N ALA A 45 5.72 21.55 1.52
CA ALA A 45 6.96 22.18 1.09
C ALA A 45 8.11 21.17 0.86
N ALA A 46 8.12 20.05 1.59
CA ALA A 46 9.12 19.00 1.44
C ALA A 46 8.79 18.02 0.30
N ARG A 47 7.51 17.84 -0.03
CA ARG A 47 7.03 16.84 -1.02
C ARG A 47 7.51 17.19 -2.44
N PRO A 48 8.27 16.31 -3.11
CA PRO A 48 8.61 16.48 -4.53
C PRO A 48 7.41 16.21 -5.47
N GLY A 49 6.33 15.63 -4.95
CA GLY A 49 5.15 15.17 -5.69
C GLY A 49 4.55 13.93 -5.04
N LEU A 50 3.59 13.29 -5.72
CA LEU A 50 3.00 12.04 -5.26
C LEU A 50 3.97 10.87 -5.54
N PRO A 51 4.28 10.01 -4.53
CA PRO A 51 5.30 8.99 -4.71
C PRO A 51 5.10 8.03 -5.88
N TYR A 52 3.86 7.58 -6.11
CA TYR A 52 3.55 6.70 -7.25
C TYR A 52 3.66 7.40 -8.61
N GLU A 53 3.45 8.72 -8.67
CA GLU A 53 3.65 9.51 -9.90
C GLU A 53 5.13 9.70 -10.22
N ILE A 54 5.95 9.87 -9.18
CA ILE A 54 7.40 9.95 -9.33
C ILE A 54 7.97 8.59 -9.74
N ALA A 55 7.55 7.52 -9.07
CA ALA A 55 7.96 6.16 -9.39
C ALA A 55 7.63 5.78 -10.85
N VAL A 56 6.42 6.06 -11.32
CA VAL A 56 6.05 5.78 -12.71
C VAL A 56 6.82 6.67 -13.69
N ALA A 57 7.02 7.94 -13.38
CA ALA A 57 7.78 8.85 -14.26
C ALA A 57 9.24 8.42 -14.41
N MET A 58 9.88 8.02 -13.31
CA MET A 58 11.25 7.48 -13.35
C MET A 58 11.31 6.17 -14.14
N THR A 59 10.34 5.27 -13.94
CA THR A 59 10.29 3.98 -14.65
C THR A 59 10.07 4.16 -16.15
N LEU A 60 9.11 4.99 -16.55
CA LEU A 60 8.83 5.28 -17.96
C LEU A 60 10.03 5.93 -18.66
N ARG A 61 10.71 6.86 -17.97
CA ARG A 61 11.93 7.48 -18.48
C ARG A 61 13.04 6.46 -18.72
N LEU A 62 13.23 5.49 -17.81
CA LEU A 62 14.20 4.40 -18.00
C LEU A 62 13.86 3.50 -19.20
N LEU A 63 12.58 3.34 -19.50
CA LEU A 63 12.09 2.56 -20.65
C LEU A 63 12.04 3.37 -21.96
N GLY A 64 12.43 4.65 -21.94
CA GLY A 64 12.35 5.54 -23.10
C GLY A 64 10.91 5.86 -23.55
N VAL A 65 9.93 5.71 -22.65
CA VAL A 65 8.52 5.96 -22.92
C VAL A 65 8.15 7.33 -22.35
N ASP A 66 7.55 8.19 -23.19
CA ASP A 66 6.98 9.46 -22.75
C ASP A 66 5.45 9.37 -22.75
N LEU A 67 4.85 9.58 -21.57
CA LEU A 67 3.39 9.62 -21.40
C LEU A 67 2.99 10.99 -20.87
N HIS A 68 1.90 11.54 -21.44
CA HIS A 68 1.36 12.84 -21.05
C HIS A 68 -0.11 12.75 -20.61
N GLY A 69 -0.56 13.79 -19.90
CA GLY A 69 -1.94 13.97 -19.48
C GLY A 69 -2.53 12.74 -18.80
N THR A 70 -3.72 12.33 -19.26
CA THR A 70 -4.49 11.22 -18.68
C THR A 70 -3.75 9.87 -18.73
N ALA A 71 -2.91 9.62 -19.74
CA ALA A 71 -2.17 8.36 -19.83
C ALA A 71 -1.16 8.23 -18.68
N ARG A 72 -0.44 9.30 -18.37
CA ARG A 72 0.50 9.35 -17.24
C ARG A 72 -0.22 9.21 -15.90
N GLN A 73 -1.37 9.86 -15.74
CA GLN A 73 -2.18 9.74 -14.53
C GLN A 73 -2.67 8.30 -14.30
N ARG A 74 -3.16 7.64 -15.36
CA ARG A 74 -3.56 6.23 -15.29
C ARG A 74 -2.39 5.32 -14.95
N ALA A 75 -1.21 5.59 -15.50
CA ALA A 75 0.00 4.84 -15.18
C ALA A 75 0.41 5.03 -13.71
N GLY A 76 0.30 6.24 -13.16
CA GLY A 76 0.52 6.50 -11.73
C GLY A 76 -0.45 5.73 -10.84
N MET A 77 -1.75 5.73 -11.18
CA MET A 77 -2.74 4.93 -10.45
C MET A 77 -2.49 3.43 -10.56
N ALA A 78 -2.00 2.96 -11.71
CA ALA A 78 -1.60 1.56 -11.88
C ALA A 78 -0.42 1.20 -10.97
N PHE A 79 0.52 2.11 -10.74
CA PHE A 79 1.60 1.92 -9.75
C PHE A 79 1.04 1.89 -8.32
N HIS A 80 0.14 2.82 -7.96
CA HIS A 80 -0.48 2.87 -6.63
C HIS A 80 -1.20 1.56 -6.28
N TYR A 81 -2.13 1.13 -7.14
CA TYR A 81 -2.85 -0.14 -6.94
C TYR A 81 -1.96 -1.37 -7.16
N GLY A 82 -1.03 -1.31 -8.11
CA GLY A 82 -0.12 -2.40 -8.42
C GLY A 82 0.76 -2.75 -7.23
N LEU A 83 1.29 -1.74 -6.53
CA LEU A 83 2.06 -1.92 -5.30
C LEU A 83 1.22 -2.61 -4.22
N ALA A 84 0.01 -2.13 -3.95
CA ALA A 84 -0.89 -2.75 -2.98
C ALA A 84 -1.21 -4.21 -3.33
N ILE A 85 -1.60 -4.49 -4.57
CA ILE A 85 -1.86 -5.84 -5.07
C ILE A 85 -0.62 -6.74 -4.91
N SER A 86 0.57 -6.23 -5.23
CA SER A 86 1.82 -6.98 -5.10
C SER A 86 2.20 -7.26 -3.64
N TRP A 87 1.72 -6.44 -2.69
CA TRP A 87 1.96 -6.61 -1.26
C TRP A 87 0.99 -7.59 -0.59
N ALA A 88 -0.21 -7.78 -1.15
CA ALA A 88 -1.24 -8.67 -0.60
C ALA A 88 -0.74 -10.08 -0.20
N PRO A 89 0.15 -10.76 -0.95
CA PRO A 89 0.68 -12.07 -0.57
C PRO A 89 1.45 -12.10 0.75
N VAL A 90 1.98 -10.98 1.25
CA VAL A 90 2.67 -10.90 2.55
C VAL A 90 1.75 -11.34 3.68
N TYR A 91 0.49 -10.88 3.67
CA TYR A 91 -0.51 -11.32 4.64
C TYR A 91 -0.75 -12.83 4.59
N THR A 92 -0.96 -13.39 3.39
CA THR A 92 -1.17 -14.83 3.21
C THR A 92 0.04 -15.62 3.69
N LEU A 93 1.26 -15.17 3.37
CA LEU A 93 2.49 -15.79 3.84
C LEU A 93 2.53 -15.83 5.37
N LEU A 94 2.32 -14.69 6.03
CA LEU A 94 2.28 -14.60 7.51
C LEU A 94 1.23 -15.56 8.10
N ARG A 95 0.04 -15.64 7.50
CA ARG A 95 -1.03 -16.53 7.98
C ARG A 95 -0.71 -18.01 7.84
N ARG A 96 0.06 -18.39 6.81
CA ARG A 96 0.43 -19.79 6.54
C ARG A 96 1.70 -20.24 7.28
N THR A 97 2.62 -19.33 7.57
CA THR A 97 3.94 -19.68 8.14
C THR A 97 4.05 -19.38 9.63
N THR A 98 3.10 -18.66 10.22
CA THR A 98 3.13 -18.27 11.63
C THR A 98 1.86 -18.71 12.36
N ARG A 99 1.83 -18.53 13.68
CA ARG A 99 0.65 -18.75 14.53
C ARG A 99 -0.17 -17.47 14.76
N LEU A 100 0.10 -16.41 14.02
CA LEU A 100 -0.63 -15.14 14.17
C LEU A 100 -2.09 -15.33 13.77
N ASN A 101 -2.98 -14.79 14.61
CA ASN A 101 -4.39 -14.67 14.27
C ASN A 101 -4.58 -13.65 13.11
N PRO A 102 -5.74 -13.64 12.45
CA PRO A 102 -5.99 -12.78 11.30
C PRO A 102 -5.69 -11.28 11.54
N VAL A 103 -6.09 -10.77 12.72
CA VAL A 103 -5.91 -9.36 13.08
C VAL A 103 -4.42 -9.03 13.21
N LEU A 104 -3.67 -9.84 13.95
CA LEU A 104 -2.25 -9.61 14.16
C LEU A 104 -1.45 -9.75 12.86
N ALA A 105 -1.78 -10.72 12.01
CA ALA A 105 -1.14 -10.86 10.71
C ALA A 105 -1.45 -9.68 9.76
N GLY A 106 -2.69 -9.16 9.80
CA GLY A 106 -3.08 -7.98 9.05
C GLY A 106 -2.31 -6.74 9.50
N LEU A 107 -2.29 -6.47 10.80
CA LEU A 107 -1.52 -5.36 11.39
C LEU A 107 -0.02 -5.49 11.10
N ALA A 108 0.56 -6.69 11.24
CA ALA A 108 1.96 -6.93 10.93
C ALA A 108 2.26 -6.69 9.43
N SER A 109 1.38 -7.15 8.53
CA SER A 109 1.53 -6.92 7.09
C SER A 109 1.46 -5.43 6.73
N GLY A 110 0.54 -4.68 7.35
CA GLY A 110 0.40 -3.24 7.17
C GLY A 110 1.59 -2.46 7.74
N ALA A 111 1.98 -2.75 8.98
CA ALA A 111 3.14 -2.15 9.62
C ALA A 111 4.42 -2.39 8.81
N ALA A 112 4.62 -3.63 8.32
CA ALA A 112 5.74 -3.95 7.45
C ALA A 112 5.70 -3.14 6.14
N MET A 113 4.52 -2.91 5.56
CA MET A 113 4.38 -2.07 4.37
C MET A 113 4.86 -0.65 4.65
N SER A 114 4.35 0.00 5.70
CA SER A 114 4.76 1.35 6.05
C SER A 114 6.26 1.44 6.32
N LEU A 115 6.83 0.54 7.12
CA LEU A 115 8.26 0.60 7.47
C LEU A 115 9.18 0.29 6.28
N ILE A 116 8.86 -0.72 5.48
CA ILE A 116 9.73 -1.15 4.39
C ILE A 116 9.54 -0.25 3.17
N VAL A 117 8.30 0.05 2.82
CA VAL A 117 7.96 0.77 1.60
C VAL A 117 8.02 2.27 1.82
N ASP A 118 7.26 2.82 2.78
CA ASP A 118 7.17 4.28 2.94
C ASP A 118 8.43 4.87 3.57
N GLU A 119 9.02 4.20 4.55
CA GLU A 119 10.21 4.71 5.27
C GLU A 119 11.53 4.18 4.71
N GLY A 120 11.50 3.07 3.99
CA GLY A 120 12.69 2.43 3.42
C GLY A 120 12.85 2.73 1.93
N ILE A 121 12.07 2.05 1.11
CA ILE A 121 12.23 2.02 -0.35
C ILE A 121 11.93 3.39 -0.98
N THR A 122 10.81 4.01 -0.59
CA THR A 122 10.31 5.24 -1.24
C THR A 122 11.30 6.41 -1.07
N PRO A 123 11.87 6.69 0.11
CA PRO A 123 12.87 7.74 0.28
C PRO A 123 14.22 7.33 -0.32
N ALA A 124 14.64 6.08 -0.18
CA ALA A 124 15.92 5.60 -0.73
C ALA A 124 15.99 5.71 -2.27
N LEU A 125 14.87 5.46 -2.95
CA LEU A 125 14.73 5.62 -4.40
C LEU A 125 14.33 7.05 -4.82
N ARG A 126 14.20 7.99 -3.85
CA ARG A 126 13.82 9.39 -4.08
C ARG A 126 12.45 9.56 -4.73
N PHE A 127 11.54 8.63 -4.44
CA PHE A 127 10.13 8.76 -4.81
C PHE A 127 9.38 9.68 -3.85
N SER A 128 9.90 9.88 -2.64
CA SER A 128 9.40 10.83 -1.64
C SER A 128 10.53 11.70 -1.09
N ALA A 129 10.15 12.66 -0.24
CA ALA A 129 11.10 13.41 0.56
C ALA A 129 11.84 12.50 1.56
N PRO A 130 13.08 12.81 1.96
CA PRO A 130 13.77 12.07 3.02
C PRO A 130 12.96 12.06 4.32
N THR A 131 12.95 10.95 5.06
CA THR A 131 12.20 10.78 6.33
C THR A 131 12.46 11.91 7.34
N GLY A 132 13.69 12.44 7.42
CA GLY A 132 14.02 13.55 8.33
C GLY A 132 13.51 14.93 7.92
N SER A 133 12.91 15.07 6.74
CA SER A 133 12.44 16.36 6.19
C SER A 133 10.93 16.59 6.34
N THR A 134 10.18 15.56 6.72
CA THR A 134 8.74 15.62 6.93
C THR A 134 8.39 15.58 8.43
N PRO A 135 7.28 16.19 8.87
CA PRO A 135 6.83 16.10 10.25
C PRO A 135 6.58 14.66 10.71
N ILE A 136 6.73 14.40 12.01
CA ILE A 136 6.40 13.08 12.59
C ILE A 136 4.94 12.68 12.33
N ALA A 137 4.03 13.66 12.23
CA ALA A 137 2.62 13.45 11.92
C ALA A 137 2.43 12.73 10.57
N THR A 138 3.23 13.09 9.55
CA THR A 138 3.23 12.45 8.22
C THR A 138 3.48 10.95 8.32
N HIS A 139 4.50 10.56 9.10
CA HIS A 139 4.88 9.17 9.29
C HIS A 139 3.84 8.39 10.09
N LEU A 140 3.31 8.99 11.17
CA LEU A 140 2.25 8.37 11.97
C LEU A 140 0.97 8.19 11.17
N ARG A 141 0.57 9.19 10.37
CA ARG A 141 -0.56 9.08 9.45
C ARG A 141 -0.35 7.94 8.45
N GLY A 142 0.81 7.90 7.79
CA GLY A 142 1.17 6.83 6.85
C GLY A 142 1.10 5.45 7.50
N PHE A 143 1.65 5.32 8.71
CA PHE A 143 1.62 4.09 9.50
C PHE A 143 0.19 3.65 9.83
N VAL A 144 -0.64 4.54 10.38
CA VAL A 144 -2.05 4.24 10.72
C VAL A 144 -2.87 3.87 9.48
N ALA A 145 -2.67 4.58 8.36
CA ALA A 145 -3.32 4.24 7.10
C ALA A 145 -2.95 2.82 6.65
N HIS A 146 -1.67 2.44 6.74
CA HIS A 146 -1.22 1.09 6.40
C HIS A 146 -1.69 0.01 7.37
N LEU A 147 -1.89 0.32 8.66
CA LEU A 147 -2.57 -0.62 9.56
C LEU A 147 -4.01 -0.89 9.11
N ALA A 148 -4.74 0.15 8.70
CA ALA A 148 -6.08 0.01 8.15
C ALA A 148 -6.09 -0.79 6.84
N TYR A 149 -5.11 -0.56 5.96
CA TYR A 149 -4.87 -1.40 4.78
C TYR A 149 -4.72 -2.87 5.17
N GLY A 150 -3.83 -3.17 6.13
CA GLY A 150 -3.57 -4.55 6.57
C GLY A 150 -4.79 -5.25 7.16
N LEU A 151 -5.61 -4.54 7.93
CA LEU A 151 -6.87 -5.07 8.47
C LEU A 151 -7.91 -5.32 7.38
N ALA A 152 -8.06 -4.40 6.43
CA ALA A 152 -8.98 -4.57 5.30
C ALA A 152 -8.55 -5.75 4.41
N LEU A 153 -7.24 -5.87 4.15
CA LEU A 153 -6.64 -6.98 3.42
C LEU A 153 -6.95 -8.32 4.11
N ALA A 154 -6.78 -8.38 5.43
CA ALA A 154 -7.09 -9.55 6.24
C ALA A 154 -8.58 -9.91 6.16
N ALA A 155 -9.46 -8.93 6.34
CA ALA A 155 -10.90 -9.14 6.30
C ALA A 155 -11.38 -9.72 4.97
N VAL A 156 -10.93 -9.15 3.85
CA VAL A 156 -11.31 -9.63 2.51
C VAL A 156 -10.77 -11.04 2.25
N THR A 157 -9.49 -11.27 2.59
CA THR A 157 -8.83 -12.57 2.36
C THR A 157 -9.48 -13.67 3.18
N GLU A 158 -9.70 -13.45 4.48
CA GLU A 158 -10.30 -14.45 5.38
C GLU A 158 -11.77 -14.70 5.04
N THR A 159 -12.51 -13.67 4.63
CA THR A 159 -13.88 -13.84 4.12
C THR A 159 -13.89 -14.72 2.87
N ALA A 160 -12.99 -14.46 1.92
CA ALA A 160 -12.87 -15.28 0.72
C ALA A 160 -12.47 -16.73 1.06
N TRP A 161 -11.56 -16.94 2.01
CA TRP A 161 -11.20 -18.27 2.48
C TRP A 161 -12.37 -18.99 3.15
N ALA A 162 -13.10 -18.32 4.04
CA ALA A 162 -14.29 -18.89 4.69
C ALA A 162 -15.35 -19.32 3.66
N LEU A 163 -15.67 -18.45 2.69
CA LEU A 163 -16.65 -18.74 1.62
C LEU A 163 -16.20 -19.88 0.70
N THR A 164 -14.90 -20.04 0.51
CA THR A 164 -14.32 -21.10 -0.32
C THR A 164 -13.90 -22.34 0.49
N ARG A 165 -14.23 -22.38 1.80
CA ARG A 165 -13.85 -23.44 2.76
C ARG A 165 -12.35 -23.72 2.79
N ARG A 166 -11.54 -22.68 2.60
CA ARG A 166 -10.08 -22.74 2.75
C ARG A 166 -9.70 -22.51 4.20
N ARG A 167 -8.56 -23.06 4.56
CA ARG A 167 -7.84 -22.72 5.78
C ARG A 167 -6.47 -22.18 5.38
N PRO A 168 -5.87 -21.32 6.22
CA PRO A 168 -4.44 -21.06 6.13
C PRO A 168 -3.64 -22.37 6.13
#